data_AF-A0A7W4I1U9-F1
#
_entry.id   AF-A0A7W4I1U9-F1
#
_cell.length_a   1.000
_cell.length_b   1.000
_cell.length_c   1.000
_cell.angle_alpha   90.00
_cell.angle_beta   90.00
_cell.angle_gamma   90.00
#
_symmetry.space_group_name_H-M   'P 1'
#
loop_
_entity.id
_entity.type
_entity.pdbx_description
1 polymer ?
#
loop_
_entity_poly.entity_id
_entity_poly.type
_entity_poly.pdbx_seq_one_letter_code
_entity_poly.pdbx_strand_id
1 'polypeptide(L)'
;MDVDIHTYQINCESQFIITVQVSKYAWGYPLITLSDNGDFFVVKNTKRGKLSNQTPVEIINFANNYAVVWDNSRKHIYYSKAGRLYSCALEFSYTPKKW
;
A
#
# COMPACT_ATOMS: atom_id res chain seq x y z
N MET A 1 7.48 9.35 20.92
CA MET A 1 7.75 8.06 20.25
C MET A 1 8.28 8.35 18.85
N ASP A 2 9.47 7.89 18.50
CA ASP A 2 10.06 8.08 17.16
C ASP A 2 9.51 7.05 16.16
N VAL A 3 8.21 7.17 15.85
CA VAL A 3 7.56 6.38 14.81
C VAL A 3 6.98 7.33 13.78
N ASP A 4 7.52 7.29 12.56
CA ASP A 4 6.97 8.04 11.44
C ASP A 4 5.95 7.17 10.73
N ILE A 5 4.67 7.55 10.84
CA ILE A 5 3.56 6.82 10.23
C ILE A 5 3.14 7.55 8.95
N HIS A 6 3.08 6.84 7.83
CA HIS A 6 2.53 7.34 6.58
C HIS A 6 1.32 6.50 6.22
N THR A 7 0.15 7.12 6.13
CA THR A 7 -1.11 6.48 5.79
C THR A 7 -1.53 6.89 4.40
N TYR A 8 -1.90 5.91 3.58
CA TYR A 8 -2.42 6.08 2.22
C TYR A 8 -3.84 5.53 2.19
N GLN A 9 -4.80 6.39 1.89
CA GLN A 9 -6.16 5.96 1.57
C GLN A 9 -6.31 5.88 0.06
N ILE A 10 -6.72 4.71 -0.42
CA ILE A 10 -6.71 4.35 -1.83
C ILE A 10 -8.13 3.90 -2.20
N ASN A 11 -8.70 4.55 -3.21
CA ASN A 11 -10.00 4.19 -3.76
C ASN A 11 -9.80 3.28 -4.98
N CYS A 12 -10.38 2.09 -4.94
CA CYS A 12 -10.29 1.11 -6.02
C CYS A 12 -11.60 1.05 -6.79
N GLU A 13 -11.55 1.48 -8.06
CA GLU A 13 -12.67 1.49 -9.02
C GLU A 13 -13.97 2.14 -8.51
N SER A 14 -13.89 3.06 -7.54
CA SER A 14 -15.05 3.67 -6.87
C SER A 14 -15.97 2.66 -6.17
N GLN A 15 -15.51 1.43 -5.94
CA GLN A 15 -16.31 0.37 -5.31
C GLN A 15 -16.01 0.26 -3.81
N PHE A 16 -14.73 0.38 -3.44
CA PHE A 16 -14.29 0.25 -2.06
C PHE A 16 -12.98 0.99 -1.83
N ILE A 17 -12.70 1.26 -0.55
CA ILE A 17 -11.52 1.98 -0.09
C ILE A 17 -10.65 0.99 0.68
N ILE A 18 -9.35 1.02 0.40
CA ILE A 18 -8.33 0.33 1.19
C ILE A 18 -7.42 1.37 1.85
N THR A 19 -6.83 0.99 2.98
CA THR A 19 -5.84 1.82 3.67
C THR A 19 -4.53 1.07 3.76
N VAL A 20 -3.46 1.65 3.22
CA VAL A 20 -2.10 1.16 3.43
C VAL A 20 -1.40 2.07 4.41
N GLN A 21 -0.87 1.51 5.49
CA GLN A 21 -0.08 2.26 6.47
C GLN A 21 1.35 1.75 6.50
N VAL A 22 2.30 2.68 6.43
CA VAL A 22 3.73 2.40 6.53
C VAL A 22 4.24 3.06 7.81
N SER A 23 4.56 2.24 8.80
CA SER A 23 5.11 2.67 10.09
C SER A 23 6.62 2.43 10.10
N LYS A 24 7.41 3.51 10.12
CA LYS A 24 8.87 3.48 10.23
C LYS A 24 9.27 3.70 11.68
N TYR A 25 9.94 2.72 12.26
CA TYR A 25 10.52 2.81 13.60
C TYR A 25 11.96 3.32 13.51
N ALA A 26 12.43 4.01 14.54
CA ALA A 26 13.82 4.44 14.64
C ALA A 26 14.81 3.27 14.46
N TRP A 27 14.43 2.07 14.91
CA TRP A 27 15.23 0.85 14.83
C TRP A 27 14.38 -0.29 14.23
N GLY A 28 14.89 -0.95 13.18
CA GLY A 28 14.25 -2.10 12.55
C GLY A 28 13.66 -1.84 11.16
N TYR A 29 12.97 -2.86 10.62
CA TYR A 29 12.30 -2.78 9.33
C TYR A 29 10.94 -2.08 9.45
N PRO A 30 10.49 -1.37 8.40
CA PRO A 30 9.17 -0.74 8.42
C PRO A 30 8.06 -1.81 8.53
N LEU A 31 7.07 -1.56 9.39
CA LEU A 31 5.84 -2.34 9.41
C LEU A 31 4.88 -1.74 8.37
N ILE A 32 4.46 -2.55 7.41
CA ILE A 32 3.47 -2.15 6.40
C ILE A 32 2.21 -2.96 6.61
N THR A 33 1.06 -2.29 6.66
CA THR A 33 -0.22 -2.91 6.94
C THR A 33 -1.25 -2.49 5.88
N LEU A 34 -2.19 -3.37 5.60
CA LEU A 34 -3.32 -3.16 4.70
C LEU A 34 -4.62 -3.34 5.49
N SER A 35 -5.52 -2.37 5.38
CA SER A 35 -6.91 -2.48 5.82
C SER A 35 -7.82 -2.53 4.61
N ASP A 36 -8.72 -3.50 4.55
CA ASP A 36 -9.72 -3.67 3.49
C ASP A 36 -11.04 -4.11 4.14
N ASN A 37 -12.05 -3.25 4.12
CA ASN A 37 -13.39 -3.51 4.65
C ASN A 37 -13.43 -4.05 6.10
N GLY A 38 -12.53 -3.56 6.96
CA GLY A 38 -12.45 -3.96 8.37
C GLY A 38 -11.49 -5.14 8.64
N ASP A 39 -11.05 -5.84 7.60
CA ASP A 39 -9.97 -6.82 7.73
C ASP A 39 -8.61 -6.14 7.75
N PHE A 40 -7.67 -6.73 8.49
CA PHE A 40 -6.33 -6.19 8.67
C PHE A 40 -5.25 -7.22 8.30
N PHE A 41 -4.31 -6.81 7.45
CA PHE A 41 -3.24 -7.68 6.96
C PHE A 41 -1.88 -7.03 7.16
N VAL A 42 -0.90 -7.84 7.57
CA VAL A 42 0.50 -7.44 7.66
C VAL A 42 1.24 -7.83 6.39
N VAL A 43 2.23 -7.03 6.02
CA VAL A 43 3.11 -7.31 4.89
C VAL A 43 3.83 -8.65 5.07
N LYS A 44 3.85 -9.44 4.00
CA LYS A 44 4.60 -10.70 3.91
C LYS A 44 5.98 -10.47 3.29
N ASN A 45 6.04 -9.69 2.21
CA ASN A 45 7.29 -9.24 1.59
C ASN A 45 7.02 -8.07 0.64
N THR A 46 8.09 -7.39 0.26
CA THR A 46 8.09 -6.41 -0.83
C THR A 46 9.01 -6.87 -1.95
N LYS A 47 8.65 -6.50 -3.17
CA LYS A 47 9.45 -6.75 -4.38
C LYS A 47 9.44 -5.50 -5.25
N ARG A 48 10.45 -5.38 -6.10
CA ARG A 48 10.47 -4.37 -7.17
C ARG A 48 10.17 -5.05 -8.50
N GLY A 49 9.38 -4.36 -9.32
CA GLY A 49 9.01 -4.82 -10.65
C GLY A 49 8.97 -3.65 -11.62
N LYS A 50 8.48 -3.94 -12.83
CA LYS A 50 8.21 -2.93 -13.85
C LYS A 50 6.89 -3.25 -14.54
N LEU A 51 6.13 -2.22 -14.89
CA LEU A 51 4.99 -2.36 -15.80
C LEU A 51 5.48 -2.60 -17.24
N SER A 52 4.55 -2.96 -18.13
CA SER A 52 4.85 -3.20 -19.56
C SER A 52 5.49 -2.00 -20.25
N ASN A 53 5.12 -0.78 -19.83
CA ASN A 53 5.72 0.48 -20.28
C ASN A 53 7.05 0.83 -19.58
N GLN A 54 7.68 -0.15 -18.93
CA GLN A 54 8.93 -0.04 -18.16
C GLN A 54 8.88 0.85 -16.90
N THR A 55 7.71 1.35 -16.49
CA THR A 55 7.57 2.14 -15.26
C THR A 55 7.95 1.28 -14.04
N PRO A 56 8.93 1.69 -13.21
CA PRO A 56 9.28 0.97 -11.99
C PRO A 56 8.13 1.00 -10.98
N VAL A 57 7.85 -0.15 -10.39
CA VAL A 57 6.81 -0.31 -9.37
C VAL A 57 7.32 -1.08 -8.16
N GLU A 58 6.75 -0.76 -7.01
CA GLU A 58 6.88 -1.56 -5.80
C GLU A 58 5.65 -2.47 -5.67
N ILE A 59 5.90 -3.74 -5.37
CA ILE A 59 4.88 -4.77 -5.18
C ILE A 59 4.94 -5.16 -3.71
N ILE A 60 3.89 -4.87 -2.97
CA ILE A 60 3.76 -5.17 -1.54
C ILE A 60 2.78 -6.32 -1.42
N ASN A 61 3.30 -7.49 -1.05
CA ASN A 61 2.49 -8.70 -0.87
C ASN A 61 2.06 -8.82 0.58
N PHE A 62 0.79 -9.11 0.80
CA PHE A 62 0.17 -9.34 2.09
C PHE A 62 -0.25 -10.81 2.23
N ALA A 63 -0.82 -11.17 3.38
CA ALA A 63 -1.46 -12.47 3.57
C ALA A 63 -2.61 -12.69 2.55
N ASN A 64 -3.07 -13.93 2.42
CA ASN A 64 -4.21 -14.31 1.57
C ASN A 64 -4.08 -13.94 0.08
N ASN A 65 -2.84 -13.86 -0.44
CA ASN A 65 -2.52 -13.48 -1.82
C ASN A 65 -3.02 -12.09 -2.20
N TYR A 66 -3.09 -11.17 -1.23
CA TYR A 66 -3.42 -9.78 -1.50
C TYR A 66 -2.13 -9.02 -1.82
N ALA A 67 -2.21 -8.05 -2.73
CA ALA A 67 -1.05 -7.25 -3.09
C ALA A 67 -1.43 -5.84 -3.46
N VAL A 68 -0.62 -4.86 -3.06
CA VAL A 68 -0.68 -3.49 -3.57
C VAL A 68 0.52 -3.27 -4.46
N VAL A 69 0.28 -2.74 -5.65
CA VAL A 69 1.32 -2.36 -6.60
C VAL A 69 1.20 -0.88 -6.84
N TRP A 70 2.27 -0.13 -6.64
CA TRP A 70 2.29 1.30 -6.96
C TRP A 70 3.58 1.72 -7.64
N ASP A 71 3.50 2.77 -8.46
CA ASP A 71 4.68 3.44 -8.99
C ASP A 71 5.24 4.48 -8.00
N ASN A 72 6.44 4.98 -8.28
CA ASN A 72 7.08 5.97 -7.42
C ASN A 72 6.27 7.26 -7.28
N SER A 73 5.46 7.62 -8.29
CA SER A 73 4.65 8.83 -8.26
C SER A 73 3.26 8.64 -7.65
N ARG A 74 2.87 7.40 -7.32
CA ARG A 74 1.53 7.02 -6.83
C ARG A 74 0.42 7.42 -7.81
N LYS A 75 0.76 7.55 -9.11
CA LYS A 75 -0.20 7.79 -10.20
C LYS A 75 -0.77 6.49 -10.75
N HIS A 76 -0.02 5.39 -10.63
CA HIS A 76 -0.46 4.07 -11.04
C HIS A 76 -0.50 3.19 -9.80
N ILE A 77 -1.71 2.90 -9.32
CA ILE A 77 -1.93 2.05 -8.15
C ILE A 77 -2.85 0.91 -8.57
N TYR A 78 -2.47 -0.31 -8.22
CA TYR A 78 -3.27 -1.50 -8.44
C TYR A 78 -3.39 -2.28 -7.14
N TYR A 79 -4.57 -2.83 -6.90
CA TYR A 79 -4.82 -3.71 -5.78
C TYR A 79 -5.23 -5.09 -6.30
N SER A 80 -4.50 -6.12 -5.87
CA SER A 80 -4.89 -7.50 -6.11
C SER A 80 -5.57 -8.07 -4.87
N LYS A 81 -6.82 -8.50 -5.02
CA LYS A 81 -7.63 -9.14 -3.98
C LYS A 81 -8.06 -10.51 -4.48
N ALA A 82 -7.59 -11.56 -3.81
CA ALA A 82 -7.90 -12.95 -4.16
C ALA A 82 -7.67 -13.29 -5.66
N GLY A 83 -6.61 -12.74 -6.26
CA GLY A 83 -6.26 -12.98 -7.66
C GLY A 83 -7.00 -12.10 -8.69
N ARG A 84 -7.97 -11.28 -8.27
CA ARG A 84 -8.53 -10.21 -9.11
C ARG A 84 -7.70 -8.95 -8.96
N LEU A 85 -7.55 -8.19 -10.05
CA LEU A 85 -6.80 -6.94 -10.07
C LEU A 85 -7.76 -5.77 -10.26
N TYR A 86 -7.61 -4.74 -9.43
CA TYR A 86 -8.41 -3.53 -9.43
C TYR A 86 -7.51 -2.33 -9.72
N SER A 87 -7.97 -1.43 -10.59
CA SER A 87 -7.31 -0.14 -10.78
C SER A 87 -7.71 0.83 -9.68
N CYS A 88 -6.74 1.48 -9.06
CA CYS A 88 -7.00 2.36 -7.93
C CYS A 88 -6.38 3.74 -8.11
N ALA A 89 -6.92 4.70 -7.37
CA ALA A 89 -6.41 6.07 -7.27
C ALA A 89 -6.11 6.40 -5.81
N LEU A 90 -5.05 7.18 -5.58
CA LEU A 90 -4.75 7.73 -4.27
C LEU A 90 -5.82 8.79 -3.95
N GLU A 91 -6.58 8.58 -2.88
CA GLU A 91 -7.60 9.52 -2.42
C GLU A 91 -6.96 10.59 -1.53
N PHE A 92 -6.21 10.17 -0.52
CA PHE A 92 -5.35 11.06 0.25
C PHE A 92 -4.18 10.30 0.87
N SER A 93 -3.14 11.06 1.25
CA SER A 93 -2.05 10.56 2.09
C SER A 93 -1.84 11.48 3.29
N TYR A 94 -1.59 10.91 4.46
CA TYR A 94 -1.38 11.65 5.70
C TYR A 94 -0.17 11.13 6.46
N THR A 95 0.65 12.06 6.94
CA THR A 95 1.73 11.79 7.89
C THR A 95 1.46 12.65 9.12
N PRO A 96 1.25 12.06 10.32
CA PRO A 96 1.09 12.84 11.53
C PRO A 96 2.32 13.73 11.73
N LYS A 97 2.09 15.01 12.02
CA LYS A 97 3.18 15.86 12.53
C LYS A 97 3.59 15.31 13.88
N LYS A 98 4.90 15.13 14.13
CA LYS A 98 5.41 14.83 15.46
C LYS A 98 4.93 15.94 16.41
N TRP A 99 4.28 15.55 17.51
CA TRP A 99 3.92 16.45 18.60
C TRP A 99 5.09 16.54 19.58
#